data_AF-F7NKD0-F1
#
_entry.id   AF-F7NKD0-F1
#
_cell.length_a   1.000
_cell.length_b   1.000
_cell.length_c   1.000
_cell.angle_alpha   90.00
_cell.angle_beta   90.00
_cell.angle_gamma   90.00
#
_symmetry.space_group_name_H-M   'P 1'
#
loop_
_entity.id
_entity.type
_entity.pdbx_description
1 polymer ?
#
loop_
_entity_poly.entity_id
_entity_poly.type
_entity_poly.pdbx_seq_one_letter_code
_entity_poly.pdbx_strand_id
1 'polypeptide(L)'
;MAKTIKHQGYPFVIATELRDRGYGRTGMDFLISPFNPCDWIITNPPFSLSEQFILRSIEHGKPFAFLLKSQYWHATSKLKIFEQYRPEAVLPLTWRPNFLFDQKERKSGSPLMEVYWTVWGSKPAKQTIYCPLPRPKSDKKRGDEYGLFKNYSSIPQAE
;
A
#
# COMPACT_ATOMS: atom_id res chain seq x y z
N MET A 1 3.82 -5.07 6.63
CA MET A 1 3.19 -3.73 6.53
C MET A 1 2.74 -3.23 7.89
N ALA A 2 1.73 -3.84 8.52
CA ALA A 2 1.21 -3.37 9.82
C ALA A 2 2.25 -3.27 10.94
N LYS A 3 3.16 -4.27 11.07
CA LYS A 3 4.30 -4.22 11.99
C LYS A 3 5.19 -2.99 11.77
N THR A 4 5.49 -2.68 10.49
CA THR A 4 6.28 -1.51 10.11
C THR A 4 5.57 -0.21 10.48
N ILE A 5 4.27 -0.08 10.21
CA ILE A 5 3.48 1.10 10.58
C ILE A 5 3.51 1.31 12.10
N LYS A 6 3.30 0.25 12.89
CA LYS A 6 3.38 0.32 14.36
C LYS A 6 4.77 0.76 14.82
N HIS A 7 5.83 0.22 14.19
CA HIS A 7 7.21 0.59 14.49
C HIS A 7 7.54 2.04 14.13
N GLN A 8 6.87 2.64 13.15
CA GLN A 8 7.01 4.06 12.78
C GLN A 8 6.30 5.01 13.76
N GLY A 9 5.80 4.52 14.89
CA GLY A 9 5.24 5.35 15.96
C GLY A 9 3.72 5.54 15.89
N TYR A 10 3.01 4.80 15.03
CA TYR A 10 1.55 4.78 15.02
C TYR A 10 1.04 3.74 16.03
N PRO A 11 0.52 4.14 17.21
CA PRO A 11 0.23 3.19 18.29
C PRO A 11 -1.00 2.32 18.02
N PHE A 12 -1.95 2.82 17.24
CA PHE A 12 -3.21 2.15 16.95
C PHE A 12 -3.21 1.62 15.51
N VAL A 13 -2.84 0.34 15.36
CA VAL A 13 -2.84 -0.34 14.06
C VAL A 13 -3.75 -1.56 14.13
N ILE A 14 -4.83 -1.51 13.36
CA ILE A 14 -5.71 -2.65 13.11
C ILE A 14 -5.12 -3.42 11.93
N ALA A 15 -4.79 -4.69 12.14
CA ALA A 15 -4.31 -5.58 11.10
C ALA A 15 -5.30 -6.72 10.93
N THR A 16 -5.83 -6.87 9.71
CA THR A 16 -6.77 -7.93 9.33
C THR A 16 -6.31 -8.59 8.05
N GLU A 17 -6.45 -9.90 7.97
CA GLU A 17 -6.09 -10.68 6.78
C GLU A 17 -7.17 -11.73 6.49
N LEU A 18 -7.34 -12.06 5.21
CA LEU A 18 -8.21 -13.17 4.81
C LEU A 18 -7.62 -14.53 5.21
N ARG A 19 -6.28 -14.66 5.12
CA ARG A 19 -5.53 -15.89 5.42
C ARG A 19 -4.51 -15.61 6.50
N ASP A 20 -4.16 -16.63 7.28
CA ASP A 20 -3.09 -16.48 8.28
C ASP A 20 -1.74 -16.23 7.62
N ARG A 21 -1.09 -15.14 8.04
CA ARG A 21 0.27 -14.71 7.63
C ARG A 21 1.16 -14.43 8.84
N GLY A 22 0.78 -14.91 10.03
CA GLY A 22 1.54 -14.75 11.27
C GLY A 22 1.44 -13.37 11.93
N TYR A 23 0.48 -12.52 11.53
CA TYR A 23 0.20 -11.24 12.20
C TYR A 23 -1.21 -10.72 11.88
N GLY A 24 -1.89 -10.17 12.89
CA GLY A 24 -3.23 -9.58 12.75
C GLY A 24 -4.36 -10.59 12.93
N ARG A 25 -5.60 -10.11 12.81
CA ARG A 25 -6.82 -10.92 12.92
C ARG A 25 -7.11 -11.59 11.57
N THR A 26 -7.29 -12.90 11.56
CA THR A 26 -7.46 -13.70 10.34
C THR A 26 -8.94 -13.98 10.03
N GLY A 27 -9.23 -14.47 8.82
CA GLY A 27 -10.60 -14.82 8.40
C GLY A 27 -11.47 -13.61 8.04
N MET A 28 -10.87 -12.44 7.86
CA MET A 28 -11.59 -11.20 7.55
C MET A 28 -11.47 -10.90 6.05
N ASP A 29 -12.57 -11.01 5.32
CA ASP A 29 -12.65 -10.59 3.92
C ASP A 29 -13.04 -9.11 3.84
N PHE A 30 -12.09 -8.25 3.44
CA PHE A 30 -12.30 -6.80 3.35
C PHE A 30 -13.49 -6.40 2.47
N LEU A 31 -13.78 -7.16 1.41
CA LEU A 31 -14.83 -6.79 0.44
C LEU A 31 -16.24 -6.95 1.01
N ILE A 32 -16.42 -7.82 2.01
CA ILE A 32 -17.74 -8.12 2.60
C ILE A 32 -17.81 -7.85 4.10
N SER A 33 -16.67 -7.69 4.77
CA SER A 33 -16.63 -7.45 6.21
C SER A 33 -17.31 -6.11 6.55
N PRO A 34 -17.97 -6.01 7.71
CA PRO A 34 -18.43 -4.74 8.25
C PRO A 34 -17.27 -3.75 8.37
N PHE A 35 -17.58 -2.45 8.21
CA PHE A 35 -16.58 -1.40 8.36
C PHE A 35 -15.98 -1.45 9.76
N ASN A 36 -14.65 -1.45 9.84
CA ASN A 36 -13.92 -1.32 11.08
C ASN A 36 -13.42 0.13 11.21
N PRO A 37 -13.91 0.91 12.20
CA PRO A 37 -13.55 2.30 12.37
C PRO A 37 -12.03 2.53 12.38
N CYS A 38 -11.57 3.34 11.44
CA CYS A 38 -10.17 3.71 11.28
C CYS A 38 -10.05 5.09 10.62
N ASP A 39 -8.88 5.69 10.76
CA ASP A 39 -8.55 6.96 10.10
C ASP A 39 -8.04 6.76 8.67
N TRP A 40 -7.32 5.66 8.43
CA TRP A 40 -6.69 5.33 7.16
C TRP A 40 -6.79 3.83 6.84
N ILE A 41 -6.94 3.52 5.56
CA ILE A 41 -6.88 2.15 5.03
C ILE A 41 -5.59 1.99 4.23
N ILE A 42 -4.70 1.08 4.64
CA ILE A 42 -3.42 0.84 3.94
C ILE A 42 -3.29 -0.65 3.65
N THR A 43 -3.14 -1.02 2.39
CA THR A 43 -3.05 -2.45 2.02
C THR A 43 -2.24 -2.69 0.75
N ASN A 44 -1.78 -3.93 0.59
CA ASN A 44 -1.28 -4.47 -0.68
C ASN A 44 -2.36 -5.44 -1.17
N PRO A 45 -3.40 -4.96 -1.88
CA PRO A 45 -4.52 -5.80 -2.25
C PRO A 45 -4.09 -6.91 -3.23
N PRO A 46 -4.79 -8.05 -3.26
CA PRO A 46 -4.63 -9.01 -4.34
C PRO A 46 -4.82 -8.31 -5.69
N PHE A 47 -3.84 -8.42 -6.60
CA PHE A 47 -3.83 -7.60 -7.81
C PHE A 47 -5.04 -7.80 -8.73
N SER A 48 -5.63 -8.99 -8.74
CA SER A 48 -6.85 -9.27 -9.50
C SER A 48 -8.10 -8.57 -8.92
N LEU A 49 -8.06 -8.15 -7.66
CA LEU A 49 -9.16 -7.54 -6.92
C LEU A 49 -8.90 -6.06 -6.57
N SER A 50 -7.81 -5.47 -7.07
CA SER A 50 -7.42 -4.09 -6.73
C SER A 50 -8.55 -3.06 -6.92
N GLU A 51 -9.31 -3.15 -8.01
CA GLU A 51 -10.43 -2.22 -8.26
C GLU A 51 -11.54 -2.38 -7.22
N GLN A 52 -11.89 -3.61 -6.85
CA GLN A 52 -12.93 -3.87 -5.85
C GLN A 52 -12.53 -3.32 -4.48
N PHE A 53 -11.26 -3.46 -4.11
CA PHE A 53 -10.72 -2.88 -2.88
C PHE A 53 -10.77 -1.34 -2.91
N ILE A 54 -10.51 -0.73 -4.09
CA ILE A 54 -10.54 0.74 -4.24
C ILE A 54 -11.98 1.23 -4.06
N LEU A 55 -12.94 0.63 -4.76
CA LEU A 55 -14.36 0.98 -4.65
C LEU A 55 -14.87 0.78 -3.22
N ARG A 56 -14.50 -0.32 -2.56
CA ARG A 56 -14.85 -0.56 -1.15
C ARG A 56 -14.26 0.49 -0.21
N SER A 57 -13.05 0.96 -0.46
CA SER A 57 -12.44 2.02 0.36
C SER A 57 -13.09 3.39 0.14
N ILE A 58 -13.51 3.66 -1.09
CA ILE A 58 -14.31 4.84 -1.44
C ILE A 58 -15.67 4.80 -0.71
N GLU A 59 -16.36 3.64 -0.68
CA GLU A 59 -17.61 3.46 0.07
C GLU A 59 -17.45 3.76 1.56
N HIS A 60 -16.30 3.39 2.14
CA HIS A 60 -15.99 3.70 3.53
C HIS A 60 -15.68 5.18 3.80
N GLY A 61 -15.43 5.98 2.75
CA GLY A 61 -15.21 7.43 2.87
C GLY A 61 -13.96 7.81 3.67
N LYS A 62 -12.97 6.92 3.74
CA LYS A 62 -11.70 7.15 4.44
C LYS A 62 -10.57 7.35 3.43
N PRO A 63 -9.53 8.15 3.77
CA PRO A 63 -8.31 8.16 2.98
C PRO A 63 -7.65 6.77 2.98
N PHE A 64 -7.02 6.43 1.86
CA PHE A 64 -6.41 5.12 1.70
C PHE A 64 -5.19 5.13 0.78
N ALA A 65 -4.27 4.19 1.01
CA ALA A 65 -3.06 4.03 0.22
C ALA A 65 -2.81 2.57 -0.12
N PHE A 66 -2.77 2.25 -1.42
CA PHE A 66 -2.61 0.89 -1.91
C PHE A 66 -1.31 0.69 -2.67
N LEU A 67 -0.67 -0.46 -2.43
CA LEU A 67 0.47 -0.91 -3.22
C LEU A 67 -0.07 -1.67 -4.44
N LEU A 68 0.09 -1.10 -5.63
CA LEU A 68 -0.47 -1.62 -6.88
C LEU A 68 0.64 -1.95 -7.87
N LYS A 69 0.35 -2.84 -8.83
CA LYS A 69 1.21 -3.07 -10.00
C LYS A 69 1.40 -1.78 -10.78
N SER A 70 2.60 -1.53 -11.29
CA SER A 70 2.89 -0.34 -12.10
C SER A 70 1.96 -0.17 -13.31
N GLN A 71 1.49 -1.28 -13.86
CA GLN A 71 0.59 -1.30 -15.02
C GLN A 71 -0.88 -1.03 -14.68
N TYR A 72 -1.27 -0.87 -13.40
CA TYR A 72 -2.68 -0.77 -13.02
C TYR A 72 -3.41 0.34 -13.78
N TRP A 73 -2.83 1.54 -13.87
CA TRP A 73 -3.39 2.67 -14.62
C TRP A 73 -3.27 2.59 -16.14
N HIS A 74 -2.62 1.57 -16.70
CA HIS A 74 -2.37 1.45 -18.15
C HIS A 74 -3.48 0.66 -18.87
N ALA A 75 -4.69 0.64 -18.31
CA ALA A 75 -5.86 0.02 -18.93
C ALA A 75 -6.98 1.05 -19.08
N THR A 76 -7.58 1.10 -20.27
CA THR A 76 -8.66 2.04 -20.61
C THR A 76 -9.83 1.96 -19.62
N SER A 77 -10.12 0.77 -19.09
CA SER A 77 -11.16 0.57 -18.08
C SER A 77 -10.93 1.36 -16.80
N LYS A 78 -9.68 1.75 -16.50
CA LYS A 78 -9.34 2.54 -15.31
C LYS A 78 -9.47 4.04 -15.50
N LEU A 79 -9.74 4.52 -16.71
CA LEU A 79 -9.92 5.95 -16.95
C LEU A 79 -11.09 6.49 -16.13
N LYS A 80 -12.24 5.80 -16.15
CA LYS A 80 -13.44 6.20 -15.41
C LYS A 80 -13.20 6.31 -13.90
N ILE A 81 -12.53 5.31 -13.31
CA ILE A 81 -12.25 5.33 -11.86
C ILE A 81 -11.23 6.42 -11.53
N PHE A 82 -10.25 6.68 -12.40
CA PHE A 82 -9.27 7.74 -12.21
C PHE A 82 -9.91 9.13 -12.31
N GLU A 83 -10.87 9.35 -13.21
CA GLU A 83 -11.54 10.64 -13.35
C GLU A 83 -12.53 10.92 -12.21
N GLN A 84 -13.32 9.90 -11.85
CA GLN A 84 -14.34 10.01 -10.82
C GLN A 84 -13.74 10.05 -9.40
N TYR A 85 -12.69 9.28 -9.17
CA TYR A 85 -12.05 9.09 -7.86
C TYR A 85 -10.54 9.30 -7.97
N ARG A 86 -10.16 10.48 -8.49
CA ARG A 86 -8.77 10.82 -8.77
C ARG A 86 -7.88 10.67 -7.53
N PRO A 87 -6.80 9.87 -7.60
CA PRO A 87 -5.83 9.77 -6.52
C PRO A 87 -5.06 11.08 -6.34
N GLU A 88 -4.67 11.36 -5.10
CA GLU A 88 -3.79 12.49 -4.77
C GLU A 88 -2.37 12.24 -5.28
N ALA A 89 -1.87 11.00 -5.18
CA ALA A 89 -0.52 10.68 -5.59
C ALA A 89 -0.38 9.28 -6.20
N VAL A 90 0.50 9.16 -7.18
CA VAL A 90 1.09 7.92 -7.68
C VAL A 90 2.58 8.00 -7.41
N LEU A 91 3.08 7.06 -6.62
CA LEU A 91 4.42 7.06 -6.05
C LEU A 91 5.18 5.79 -6.46
N PRO A 92 5.76 5.74 -7.68
CA PRO A 92 6.55 4.62 -8.16
C PRO A 92 7.76 4.33 -7.30
N LEU A 93 7.97 3.06 -6.96
CA LEU A 93 9.18 2.67 -6.26
C LEU A 93 10.32 2.57 -7.26
N THR A 94 11.47 3.18 -6.98
CA THR A 94 12.69 3.01 -7.79
C THR A 94 13.42 1.69 -7.50
N TRP A 95 12.73 0.71 -6.88
CA TRP A 95 13.22 -0.62 -6.59
C TRP A 95 12.06 -1.62 -6.65
N ARG A 96 12.38 -2.90 -6.84
CA ARG A 96 11.38 -3.98 -6.87
C ARG A 96 11.35 -4.69 -5.51
N PRO A 97 10.25 -4.60 -4.74
CA PRO A 97 10.11 -5.33 -3.49
C PRO A 97 10.05 -6.84 -3.76
N ASN A 98 10.71 -7.63 -2.90
CA ASN A 98 10.53 -9.08 -2.91
C ASN A 98 9.35 -9.43 -2.00
N PHE A 99 8.30 -10.05 -2.54
CA PHE A 99 7.13 -10.49 -1.76
C PHE A 99 7.19 -11.96 -1.34
N LEU A 100 8.22 -12.70 -1.78
CA LEU A 100 8.45 -14.10 -1.42
C LEU A 100 9.22 -14.16 -0.10
N PHE A 101 8.55 -13.85 1.01
CA PHE A 101 9.17 -13.88 2.34
C PHE A 101 9.25 -15.30 2.95
N ASP A 102 8.44 -16.25 2.46
CA ASP A 102 8.21 -17.56 3.10
C ASP A 102 8.66 -18.79 2.31
N GLN A 103 9.18 -18.64 1.09
CA GLN A 103 9.74 -19.80 0.39
C GLN A 103 11.18 -20.01 0.87
N LYS A 104 11.37 -21.06 1.69
CA LYS A 104 12.70 -21.60 2.09
C LYS A 104 13.63 -21.83 0.90
N GLU A 105 13.09 -21.92 -0.30
CA GLU A 105 13.84 -21.81 -1.54
C GLU A 105 13.90 -20.34 -1.97
N ARG A 106 15.01 -19.66 -1.60
CA ARG A 106 15.48 -18.51 -2.37
C ARG A 106 15.82 -19.00 -3.77
N LYS A 107 14.83 -19.21 -4.64
CA LYS A 107 15.10 -19.36 -6.06
C LYS A 107 15.75 -18.04 -6.49
N SER A 108 17.02 -18.15 -6.86
CA SER A 108 17.84 -17.09 -7.42
C SER A 108 17.08 -16.39 -8.55
N GLY A 109 16.38 -15.31 -8.22
CA GLY A 109 15.58 -14.56 -9.17
C GLY A 109 15.33 -13.16 -8.63
N SER A 110 15.69 -12.15 -9.41
CA SER A 110 15.35 -10.76 -9.12
C SER A 110 13.83 -10.63 -9.03
N PRO A 111 13.28 -9.88 -8.07
CA PRO A 111 11.84 -9.64 -8.01
C PRO A 111 11.33 -9.11 -9.34
N LEU A 112 10.34 -9.79 -9.92
CA LEU A 112 9.93 -9.57 -11.31
C LEU A 112 8.96 -8.40 -11.49
N MET A 113 8.40 -7.85 -10.40
CA MET A 113 7.29 -6.91 -10.49
C MET A 113 7.66 -5.51 -10.01
N GLU A 114 7.23 -4.53 -10.79
CA GLU A 114 7.27 -3.11 -10.46
C GLU A 114 5.93 -2.70 -9.86
N VAL A 115 6.00 -1.87 -8.83
CA VAL A 115 4.83 -1.41 -8.07
C VAL A 115 4.96 0.07 -7.77
N TYR A 116 3.82 0.71 -7.52
CA TYR A 116 3.74 2.03 -6.91
C TYR A 116 2.81 1.99 -5.71
N TRP A 117 3.01 2.94 -4.81
CA TRP A 117 1.90 3.37 -3.96
C TRP A 117 0.97 4.27 -4.75
N THR A 118 -0.33 4.08 -4.61
CA THR A 118 -1.32 5.07 -5.02
C THR A 118 -2.10 5.51 -3.79
N VAL A 119 -2.27 6.82 -3.63
CA VAL A 119 -2.82 7.45 -2.42
C VAL A 119 -4.07 8.23 -2.79
N TRP A 120 -5.11 8.08 -2.00
CA TRP A 120 -6.36 8.80 -2.10
C TRP A 120 -6.68 9.48 -0.77
N GLY A 121 -7.15 10.73 -0.86
CA GLY A 121 -7.77 11.41 0.26
C GLY A 121 -9.23 11.01 0.44
N SER A 122 -9.92 11.71 1.34
CA SER A 122 -11.37 11.55 1.55
C SER A 122 -12.22 12.08 0.39
N LYS A 123 -11.63 12.85 -0.54
CA LYS A 123 -12.29 13.41 -1.71
C LYS A 123 -11.39 13.24 -2.94
N PRO A 124 -11.95 13.18 -4.16
CA PRO A 124 -11.16 13.13 -5.39
C PRO A 124 -10.24 14.35 -5.51
N ALA A 125 -8.98 14.12 -5.87
CA ALA A 125 -8.00 15.19 -6.03
C ALA A 125 -8.27 16.02 -7.30
N LYS A 126 -7.84 17.29 -7.29
CA LYS A 126 -7.85 18.13 -8.50
C LYS A 126 -6.79 17.70 -9.50
N GLN A 127 -5.64 17.27 -9.00
CA GLN A 127 -4.49 16.79 -9.77
C GLN A 127 -3.87 15.60 -9.04
N THR A 128 -3.17 14.75 -9.77
CA THR A 128 -2.44 13.61 -9.21
C THR A 128 -0.95 13.91 -9.27
N ILE A 129 -0.29 13.88 -8.12
CA ILE A 129 1.16 14.03 -8.02
C ILE A 129 1.83 12.73 -8.48
N TYR A 130 2.81 12.83 -9.37
CA TYR A 130 3.67 11.71 -9.74
C TYR A 130 5.08 11.92 -9.19
N CYS A 131 5.48 11.12 -8.19
CA CYS A 131 6.76 11.29 -7.51
C CYS A 131 7.44 9.93 -7.25
N PRO A 132 8.51 9.58 -8.00
CA PRO A 132 9.28 8.38 -7.74
C PRO A 132 9.90 8.39 -6.34
N LEU A 133 9.69 7.31 -5.57
CA LEU A 133 10.25 7.13 -4.24
C LEU A 133 11.60 6.40 -4.34
N PRO A 134 12.69 7.00 -3.81
CA PRO A 134 13.98 6.33 -3.76
C PRO A 134 13.93 5.14 -2.82
N ARG A 135 14.76 4.12 -3.09
CA ARG A 135 14.92 3.00 -2.15
C ARG A 135 15.39 3.52 -0.79
N PRO A 136 14.68 3.20 0.32
CA PRO A 136 15.12 3.59 1.64
C PRO A 136 16.54 3.10 1.93
N LYS A 137 17.39 3.97 2.47
CA LYS A 137 18.70 3.56 2.98
C LYS A 137 18.47 2.74 4.25
N SER A 138 19.01 1.52 4.28
CA SER A 138 18.87 0.65 5.45
C SER A 138 19.98 0.94 6.46
N ASP A 139 19.65 1.47 7.63
CA ASP A 139 20.58 1.50 8.79
C ASP A 139 20.55 0.13 9.50
N LYS A 140 20.69 -0.97 8.76
CA LYS A 140 20.65 -2.32 9.34
C LYS A 140 21.86 -2.54 10.26
N LYS A 141 21.67 -2.41 11.57
CA LYS A 141 22.51 -3.11 12.55
C LYS A 141 22.15 -4.61 12.48
N ARG A 142 23.17 -5.47 12.47
CA ARG A 142 23.01 -6.93 12.37
C ARG A 142 22.09 -7.43 13.50
N GLY A 143 20.91 -7.96 13.15
CA GLY A 143 19.93 -8.49 14.12
C GLY A 143 18.60 -7.72 14.25
N ASP A 144 18.47 -6.55 13.62
CA ASP A 144 17.20 -5.80 13.62
C ASP A 144 16.32 -6.20 12.42
N GLU A 145 15.21 -6.89 12.70
CA GLU A 145 14.23 -7.31 11.69
C GLU A 145 13.44 -6.12 11.09
N TYR A 146 13.50 -4.93 11.71
CA TYR A 146 12.80 -3.71 11.30
C TYR A 146 13.71 -2.55 10.88
N GLY A 147 15.00 -2.83 10.60
CA GLY A 147 16.04 -1.83 10.32
C GLY A 147 15.56 -0.48 9.79
N LEU A 148 15.85 0.57 10.55
CA LEU A 148 15.35 1.94 10.39
C LEU A 148 15.42 2.43 8.93
N PHE A 149 14.30 2.95 8.44
CA PHE A 149 14.22 3.75 7.23
C PHE A 149 14.28 5.23 7.62
N LYS A 150 15.38 5.92 7.30
CA LYS A 150 15.45 7.38 7.42
C LYS A 150 15.01 8.04 6.12
N ASN A 151 14.23 9.12 6.28
CA ASN A 151 13.90 10.18 5.30
C ASN A 151 12.68 9.94 4.40
N TYR A 152 11.52 10.44 4.85
CA TYR A 152 10.43 10.93 3.96
C TYR A 152 9.77 12.20 4.52
N SER A 153 10.53 13.07 5.19
CA SER A 153 10.03 14.35 5.73
C SER A 153 9.72 15.41 4.66
N SER A 154 9.79 15.06 3.38
CA SER A 154 9.76 15.99 2.25
C SER A 154 8.73 15.65 1.17
N ILE A 155 7.76 14.77 1.46
CA ILE A 155 6.58 14.66 0.59
C ILE A 155 5.70 15.89 0.88
N PRO A 156 5.37 16.72 -0.12
CA PRO A 156 4.47 17.85 0.08
C PRO A 156 3.19 17.35 0.72
N GLN A 157 2.83 17.90 1.87
CA GLN A 157 1.50 17.67 2.41
C GLN A 157 0.53 18.33 1.43
N ALA A 158 -0.47 17.57 0.98
CA ALA A 158 -1.56 18.15 0.21
C ALA A 158 -2.28 19.16 1.11
N GLU A 159 -2.28 20.43 0.70
CA GLU A 159 -3.07 21.52 1.31
C GLU A 159 -4.57 21.31 1.09
#